data_AF-X1H684-F1
#
_entry.id   AF-X1H684-F1
#
_cell.length_a   1.000
_cell.length_b   1.000
_cell.length_c   1.000
_cell.angle_alpha   90.00
_cell.angle_beta   90.00
_cell.angle_gamma   90.00
#
_symmetry.space_group_name_H-M   'P 1'
#
loop_
_entity.id
_entity.type
_entity.pdbx_description
1 polymer ?
#
loop_
_entity_poly.entity_id
_entity_poly.type
_entity_poly.pdbx_seq_one_letter_code
_entity_poly.pdbx_strand_id
1 'polypeptide(L)'
;PITLEEMQNISGVGVGKATRYGKEFVDLIKKYVDENDIIRPQDMVVKSVINKSGLKVYIIQSIDRKRLLEDIADAKGLEMSELLDEIEAIVNSGTKLDLDYYLNEVLDEERQEEVFEYFRDEAETESIDAALNELGEDEYSEEDIRLMRIKFMSEMGN
;
A
#
# COMPACT_ATOMS: atom_id res chain seq x y z
N PRO A 1 24.48 -0.17 -2.05
CA PRO A 1 25.16 -1.45 -2.37
C PRO A 1 26.55 -1.16 -2.99
N ILE A 2 27.62 -1.78 -2.48
CA ILE A 2 28.99 -1.68 -3.03
C ILE A 2 29.47 -3.01 -3.62
N THR A 3 28.61 -4.01 -3.67
CA THR A 3 28.89 -5.30 -4.31
C THR A 3 27.74 -5.68 -5.23
N LEU A 4 28.03 -6.53 -6.23
CA LEU A 4 26.99 -7.05 -7.13
C LEU A 4 25.98 -7.95 -6.42
N GLU A 5 26.37 -8.55 -5.30
CA GLU A 5 25.49 -9.33 -4.44
C GLU A 5 24.51 -8.40 -3.70
N GLU A 6 25.00 -7.32 -3.09
CA GLU A 6 24.16 -6.31 -2.46
C GLU A 6 23.19 -5.65 -3.46
N MET A 7 23.60 -5.50 -4.73
CA MET A 7 22.73 -4.98 -5.80
C MET A 7 21.50 -5.87 -6.06
N GLN A 8 21.58 -7.18 -5.83
CA GLN A 8 20.46 -8.10 -6.03
C GLN A 8 19.38 -7.98 -4.97
N ASN A 9 19.70 -7.35 -3.83
CA ASN A 9 18.72 -7.04 -2.78
C ASN A 9 17.84 -5.82 -3.13
N ILE A 10 18.12 -5.11 -4.24
CA ILE A 10 17.29 -3.99 -4.70
C ILE A 10 16.09 -4.52 -5.50
N SER A 11 14.90 -4.05 -5.16
CA SER A 11 13.66 -4.37 -5.87
C SER A 11 13.80 -4.15 -7.39
N GLY A 12 13.41 -5.14 -8.18
CA GLY A 12 13.48 -5.08 -9.64
C GLY A 12 14.87 -5.36 -10.25
N VAL A 13 15.90 -5.66 -9.44
CA VAL A 13 17.27 -6.00 -9.87
C VAL A 13 17.55 -7.49 -9.65
N GLY A 14 17.17 -8.31 -10.62
CA GLY A 14 17.56 -9.73 -10.64
C GLY A 14 19.02 -9.94 -11.06
N VAL A 15 19.52 -11.17 -10.88
CA VAL A 15 20.90 -11.60 -11.23
C VAL A 15 21.32 -11.11 -12.62
N GLY A 16 20.45 -11.23 -13.62
CA GLY A 16 20.76 -10.82 -15.00
C GLY A 16 21.03 -9.31 -15.13
N LYS A 17 20.23 -8.46 -14.47
CA LYS A 17 20.43 -7.00 -14.49
C LYS A 17 21.64 -6.60 -13.65
N ALA A 18 21.84 -7.23 -12.50
CA ALA A 18 23.01 -7.00 -11.65
C ALA A 18 24.31 -7.28 -12.42
N THR A 19 24.39 -8.42 -13.11
CA THR A 19 25.57 -8.77 -13.91
C THR A 19 25.73 -7.86 -15.14
N ARG A 20 24.63 -7.53 -15.82
CA ARG A 20 24.68 -6.78 -17.09
C ARG A 20 24.93 -5.27 -16.92
N TYR A 21 24.41 -4.69 -15.84
CA TYR A 21 24.44 -3.23 -15.62
C TYR A 21 25.03 -2.84 -14.28
N GLY A 22 25.02 -3.72 -13.28
CA GLY A 22 25.32 -3.35 -11.89
C GLY A 22 26.77 -2.95 -11.63
N LYS A 23 27.72 -3.31 -12.50
CA LYS A 23 29.14 -3.01 -12.29
C LYS A 23 29.43 -1.51 -12.20
N GLU A 24 28.92 -0.73 -13.15
CA GLU A 24 29.15 0.72 -13.18
C GLU A 24 28.52 1.43 -11.97
N PHE A 25 27.34 0.98 -11.54
CA PHE A 25 26.69 1.48 -10.34
C PHE A 25 27.47 1.15 -9.07
N VAL A 26 27.93 -0.11 -8.95
CA VAL A 26 28.71 -0.56 -7.79
C VAL A 26 30.01 0.23 -7.68
N ASP A 27 30.74 0.40 -8.77
CA ASP A 27 32.01 1.13 -8.78
C ASP A 27 31.81 2.60 -8.40
N LEU A 28 30.75 3.25 -8.91
CA LEU A 28 30.40 4.62 -8.58
C LEU A 28 30.02 4.78 -7.10
N ILE A 29 29.13 3.93 -6.59
CA ILE A 29 28.66 3.97 -5.20
C ILE A 29 29.81 3.68 -4.25
N LYS A 30 30.67 2.70 -4.59
CA LYS A 30 31.85 2.36 -3.78
C LYS A 30 32.80 3.55 -3.69
N LYS A 31 33.12 4.17 -4.84
CA LYS A 31 33.95 5.37 -4.86
C LYS A 31 33.38 6.48 -3.98
N TYR A 32 32.07 6.73 -4.06
CA TYR A 32 31.42 7.74 -3.22
C TYR A 32 31.49 7.41 -1.73
N VAL A 33 31.27 6.15 -1.35
CA VAL A 33 31.39 5.68 0.04
C VAL A 33 32.80 5.87 0.58
N ASP A 34 33.81 5.51 -0.21
CA ASP A 34 35.23 5.60 0.14
C ASP A 34 35.67 7.08 0.24
N GLU A 35 35.24 7.94 -0.69
CA GLU A 35 35.60 9.37 -0.72
C GLU A 35 34.98 10.18 0.43
N ASN A 36 33.87 9.70 1.00
CA ASN A 36 33.12 10.41 2.04
C ASN A 36 33.22 9.73 3.41
N ASP A 37 34.11 8.76 3.59
CA ASP A 37 34.31 7.99 4.84
C ASP A 37 32.97 7.50 5.44
N ILE A 38 32.06 7.02 4.59
CA ILE A 38 30.73 6.62 5.04
C ILE A 38 30.84 5.31 5.81
N ILE A 39 30.61 5.38 7.13
CA ILE A 39 30.52 4.21 8.00
C ILE A 39 29.27 3.42 7.61
N ARG A 40 29.48 2.30 6.92
CA ARG A 40 28.41 1.38 6.53
C ARG A 40 28.04 0.47 7.70
N PRO A 41 26.75 0.29 8.01
CA PRO A 41 26.32 -0.82 8.85
C PRO A 41 26.68 -2.12 8.13
N GLN A 42 27.62 -2.89 8.68
CA GLN A 42 27.91 -4.24 8.20
C GLN A 42 26.67 -5.11 8.49
N ASP A 43 26.16 -5.77 7.45
CA ASP A 43 25.19 -6.86 7.53
C ASP A 43 23.77 -6.55 8.03
N MET A 44 23.18 -5.43 7.60
CA MET A 44 21.73 -5.48 7.35
C MET A 44 21.50 -5.96 5.92
N VAL A 45 21.43 -7.28 5.75
CA VAL A 45 20.57 -7.82 4.70
C VAL A 45 19.19 -7.32 5.04
N VAL A 46 18.71 -6.29 4.33
CA VAL A 46 17.28 -6.00 4.30
C VAL A 46 16.68 -7.26 3.70
N LYS A 47 16.25 -8.20 4.55
CA LYS A 47 15.40 -9.30 4.13
C LYS A 47 14.26 -8.58 3.43
N SER A 48 14.19 -8.70 2.10
CA SER A 48 12.99 -8.25 1.40
C SER A 48 11.84 -8.91 2.14
N VAL A 49 10.83 -8.13 2.53
CA VAL A 49 9.75 -8.61 3.41
C VAL A 49 9.16 -9.84 2.73
N ILE A 50 9.55 -11.01 3.23
CA ILE A 50 9.34 -12.28 2.55
C ILE A 50 7.83 -12.40 2.47
N ASN A 51 7.30 -12.32 1.25
CA ASN A 51 5.89 -12.49 0.88
C ASN A 51 4.93 -11.29 0.84
N LYS A 52 5.36 -10.01 0.91
CA LYS A 52 4.41 -8.88 0.69
C LYS A 52 3.66 -8.97 -0.65
N SER A 53 4.34 -9.36 -1.73
CA SER A 53 3.68 -9.56 -3.04
C SER A 53 2.66 -10.71 -3.01
N GLY A 54 2.93 -11.78 -2.27
CA GLY A 54 2.00 -12.90 -2.12
C GLY A 54 0.76 -12.52 -1.30
N LEU A 55 0.93 -11.70 -0.26
CA LEU A 55 -0.17 -11.15 0.52
C LEU A 55 -1.06 -10.25 -0.34
N LYS A 56 -0.48 -9.32 -1.11
CA LYS A 56 -1.24 -8.45 -2.01
C LYS A 56 -2.05 -9.23 -3.04
N VAL A 57 -1.43 -10.21 -3.69
CA VAL A 57 -2.14 -11.09 -4.65
C VAL A 57 -3.29 -11.82 -3.97
N TYR A 58 -3.10 -12.31 -2.74
CA TYR A 58 -4.17 -12.96 -1.99
C TYR A 58 -5.32 -12.02 -1.65
N ILE A 59 -5.02 -10.78 -1.22
CA ILE A 59 -6.03 -9.75 -0.92
C ILE A 59 -6.84 -9.44 -2.18
N ILE A 60 -6.18 -9.11 -3.28
CA ILE A 60 -6.82 -8.82 -4.59
C ILE A 60 -7.78 -9.96 -4.99
N GLN A 61 -7.29 -11.20 -5.02
CA GLN A 61 -8.10 -12.36 -5.41
C GLN A 61 -9.25 -12.65 -4.44
N SER A 62 -9.14 -12.26 -3.18
CA SER A 62 -10.19 -12.49 -2.19
C SER A 62 -11.28 -11.44 -2.29
N ILE A 63 -10.91 -10.18 -2.53
CA ILE A 63 -11.82 -9.09 -2.88
C ILE A 63 -12.56 -9.38 -4.19
N ASP A 64 -11.87 -9.85 -5.23
CA ASP A 64 -12.50 -10.25 -6.51
C ASP A 64 -13.54 -11.38 -6.32
N ARG A 65 -13.34 -12.23 -5.32
CA ARG A 65 -14.28 -13.31 -4.93
C ARG A 65 -15.33 -12.85 -3.92
N LYS A 66 -15.35 -11.56 -3.59
CA LYS A 66 -16.30 -10.93 -2.66
C LYS A 66 -16.33 -11.60 -1.30
N ARG A 67 -15.16 -11.97 -0.77
CA ARG A 67 -15.03 -12.49 0.60
C ARG A 67 -15.07 -11.33 1.59
N LEU A 68 -15.72 -11.53 2.73
CA LEU A 68 -15.75 -10.56 3.82
C LEU A 68 -14.33 -10.15 4.23
N LEU A 69 -14.12 -8.88 4.57
CA LEU A 69 -12.79 -8.36 4.87
C LEU A 69 -12.22 -8.97 6.15
N GLU A 70 -13.07 -9.24 7.14
CA GLU A 70 -12.72 -9.94 8.38
C GLU A 70 -12.17 -11.34 8.08
N ASP A 71 -12.83 -12.08 7.19
CA ASP A 71 -12.37 -13.41 6.75
C ASP A 71 -11.04 -13.37 6.00
N ILE A 72 -10.74 -12.24 5.33
CA ILE A 72 -9.46 -12.03 4.63
C ILE A 72 -8.37 -11.75 5.67
N ALA A 73 -8.65 -10.87 6.63
CA ALA A 73 -7.77 -10.50 7.73
C ALA A 73 -7.41 -11.72 8.59
N ASP A 74 -8.42 -12.44 9.08
CA ASP A 74 -8.27 -13.65 9.90
C ASP A 74 -7.44 -14.73 9.21
N ALA A 75 -7.69 -14.98 7.93
CA ALA A 75 -6.96 -15.98 7.16
C ALA A 75 -5.46 -15.65 6.96
N LYS A 76 -5.06 -14.40 7.23
CA LYS A 76 -3.67 -13.93 7.21
C LYS A 76 -3.14 -13.51 8.57
N GLY A 77 -3.96 -13.59 9.62
CA GLY A 77 -3.61 -13.14 10.96
C GLY A 77 -3.27 -11.65 11.00
N LEU A 78 -4.05 -10.85 10.27
CA LEU A 78 -3.93 -9.40 10.24
C LEU A 78 -5.05 -8.79 11.10
N GLU A 79 -4.75 -7.66 11.73
CA GLU A 79 -5.79 -6.77 12.23
C GLU A 79 -6.49 -6.06 11.05
N MET A 80 -7.72 -5.59 11.24
CA MET A 80 -8.48 -4.91 10.17
C MET A 80 -7.72 -3.67 9.66
N SER A 81 -7.13 -2.88 10.55
CA SER A 81 -6.33 -1.71 10.18
C SER A 81 -5.13 -2.07 9.30
N GLU A 82 -4.45 -3.20 9.57
CA GLU A 82 -3.34 -3.69 8.75
C GLU A 82 -3.80 -4.19 7.38
N LEU A 83 -4.99 -4.81 7.32
CA LEU A 83 -5.60 -5.19 6.04
C LEU A 83 -5.92 -3.95 5.20
N LEU A 84 -6.53 -2.92 5.79
CA LEU A 84 -6.84 -1.66 5.12
C LEU A 84 -5.57 -0.97 4.62
N ASP A 85 -4.48 -0.96 5.39
CA ASP A 85 -3.18 -0.42 4.95
C ASP A 85 -2.66 -1.12 3.69
N GLU A 86 -2.78 -2.45 3.63
CA GLU A 86 -2.34 -3.20 2.45
C GLU A 86 -3.29 -3.01 1.25
N ILE A 87 -4.60 -2.84 1.47
CA ILE A 87 -5.58 -2.51 0.43
C ILE A 87 -5.30 -1.11 -0.15
N GLU A 88 -5.07 -0.10 0.69
CA GLU A 88 -4.66 1.24 0.27
C GLU A 88 -3.38 1.19 -0.56
N ALA A 89 -2.39 0.41 -0.10
CA ALA A 89 -1.15 0.22 -0.83
C ALA A 89 -1.31 -0.56 -2.16
N ILE A 90 -2.42 -1.28 -2.35
CA ILE A 90 -2.78 -1.92 -3.63
C ILE A 90 -3.41 -0.88 -4.56
N VAL A 91 -4.38 -0.10 -4.07
CA VAL A 91 -5.05 0.95 -4.87
C VAL A 91 -4.05 2.01 -5.31
N ASN A 92 -3.18 2.48 -4.40
CA ASN A 92 -2.11 3.43 -4.71
C ASN A 92 -1.07 2.90 -5.70
N SER A 93 -1.02 1.58 -5.94
CA SER A 93 -0.18 0.98 -6.99
C SER A 93 -0.85 0.93 -8.37
N GLY A 94 -2.09 1.45 -8.48
CA GLY A 94 -2.87 1.53 -9.71
C GLY A 94 -3.79 0.33 -9.97
N THR A 95 -3.99 -0.54 -8.96
CA THR A 95 -4.91 -1.67 -9.08
C THR A 95 -6.30 -1.26 -8.65
N LYS A 96 -7.28 -1.36 -9.55
CA LYS A 96 -8.68 -1.16 -9.21
C LYS A 96 -9.21 -2.32 -8.37
N LEU A 97 -9.84 -1.99 -7.26
CA LEU A 97 -10.56 -2.91 -6.38
C LEU A 97 -12.02 -2.45 -6.28
N ASP A 98 -12.94 -3.41 -6.22
CA ASP A 98 -14.37 -3.18 -5.99
C ASP A 98 -14.70 -3.67 -4.57
N LEU A 99 -15.02 -2.73 -3.68
CA LEU A 99 -15.42 -2.99 -2.29
C LEU A 99 -16.92 -2.81 -2.05
N ASP A 100 -17.73 -2.59 -3.10
CA ASP A 100 -19.15 -2.26 -2.97
C ASP A 100 -19.92 -3.38 -2.27
N TYR A 101 -19.52 -4.63 -2.48
CA TYR A 101 -20.15 -5.77 -1.82
C TYR A 101 -20.03 -5.73 -0.29
N TYR A 102 -18.95 -5.15 0.24
CA TYR A 102 -18.73 -5.01 1.67
C TYR A 102 -19.31 -3.70 2.18
N LEU A 103 -19.06 -2.60 1.47
CA LEU A 103 -19.56 -1.27 1.81
C LEU A 103 -21.08 -1.23 1.97
N ASN A 104 -21.82 -1.89 1.06
CA ASN A 104 -23.28 -1.95 1.12
C ASN A 104 -23.82 -2.73 2.33
N GLU A 105 -22.98 -3.48 3.05
CA GLU A 105 -23.37 -4.16 4.28
C GLU A 105 -23.10 -3.33 5.54
N VAL A 106 -22.12 -2.42 5.48
CA VAL A 106 -21.65 -1.65 6.65
C VAL A 106 -22.07 -0.18 6.64
N LEU A 107 -22.37 0.38 5.46
CA LEU A 107 -22.78 1.76 5.26
C LEU A 107 -24.02 1.82 4.34
N ASP A 108 -25.02 2.60 4.74
CA ASP A 108 -26.17 2.88 3.86
C ASP A 108 -25.80 3.81 2.71
N GLU A 109 -26.65 3.83 1.68
CA GLU A 109 -26.39 4.56 0.44
C GLU A 109 -26.25 6.08 0.64
N GLU A 110 -27.01 6.68 1.58
CA GLU A 110 -26.97 8.12 1.86
C GLU A 110 -25.62 8.51 2.47
N ARG A 111 -25.15 7.74 3.45
CA ARG A 111 -23.84 7.91 4.06
C ARG A 111 -22.69 7.67 3.07
N GLN A 112 -22.82 6.66 2.21
CA GLN A 112 -21.82 6.43 1.16
C GLN A 112 -21.75 7.60 0.17
N GLU A 113 -22.90 8.13 -0.26
CA GLU A 113 -22.96 9.27 -1.18
C GLU A 113 -22.31 10.51 -0.57
N GLU A 114 -22.63 10.84 0.68
CA GLU A 114 -22.07 11.98 1.40
C GLU A 114 -20.53 11.92 1.48
N VAL A 115 -19.96 10.80 1.94
CA VAL A 115 -18.50 10.65 2.05
C VAL A 115 -17.84 10.70 0.67
N PHE A 116 -18.50 10.14 -0.36
CA PHE A 116 -17.99 10.17 -1.73
C PHE A 116 -17.96 11.60 -2.28
N GLU A 117 -19.03 12.37 -2.09
CA GLU A 117 -19.13 13.78 -2.51
C GLU A 117 -18.08 14.63 -1.80
N TYR A 118 -17.87 14.43 -0.50
CA TYR A 118 -16.80 15.11 0.24
C TYR A 118 -15.43 14.91 -0.42
N PHE A 119 -15.04 13.65 -0.69
CA PHE A 119 -13.74 13.39 -1.33
C PHE A 119 -13.66 13.92 -2.78
N ARG A 120 -14.81 14.03 -3.48
CA ARG A 120 -14.87 14.51 -4.86
C ARG A 120 -14.74 16.03 -4.97
N ASP A 121 -15.48 16.76 -4.15
CA ASP A 121 -15.76 18.18 -4.39
C ASP A 121 -15.19 19.10 -3.29
N GLU A 122 -14.98 18.59 -2.07
CA GLU A 122 -14.62 19.42 -0.90
C GLU A 122 -13.23 19.14 -0.35
N ALA A 123 -12.78 17.88 -0.37
CA ALA A 123 -11.54 17.47 0.24
C ALA A 123 -10.31 18.12 -0.44
N GLU A 124 -9.60 18.96 0.31
CA GLU A 124 -8.32 19.51 -0.15
C GLU A 124 -7.16 18.50 -0.01
N THR A 125 -7.34 17.48 0.82
CA THR A 125 -6.33 16.45 1.13
C THR A 125 -6.97 15.08 1.33
N GLU A 126 -6.17 14.02 1.22
CA GLU A 126 -6.60 12.62 1.49
C GLU A 126 -6.60 12.26 2.99
N SER A 127 -6.57 13.25 3.89
CA SER A 127 -6.48 13.04 5.34
C SER A 127 -7.77 12.45 5.90
N ILE A 128 -7.65 11.33 6.60
CA ILE A 128 -8.78 10.70 7.32
C ILE A 128 -9.27 11.60 8.46
N ASP A 129 -8.35 12.17 9.25
CA ASP A 129 -8.70 13.07 10.35
C ASP A 129 -9.48 14.29 9.84
N ALA A 130 -9.07 14.88 8.70
CA ALA A 130 -9.79 16.01 8.12
C ALA A 130 -11.20 15.63 7.69
N ALA A 131 -11.36 14.45 7.08
CA ALA A 131 -12.66 13.92 6.67
C ALA A 131 -13.57 13.68 7.88
N LEU A 132 -13.05 13.06 8.95
CA LEU A 132 -13.80 12.82 10.18
C LEU A 132 -14.23 14.13 10.87
N ASN A 133 -13.37 15.15 10.88
CA ASN A 133 -13.72 16.45 11.46
C ASN A 133 -14.84 17.17 10.68
N GLU A 134 -14.88 17.02 9.35
CA GLU A 134 -15.90 17.66 8.51
C GLU A 134 -17.23 16.88 8.53
N LEU A 135 -17.15 15.56 8.36
CA LEU A 135 -18.32 14.68 8.22
C LEU A 135 -18.93 14.28 9.58
N GLY A 136 -18.18 14.44 10.67
CA GLY A 136 -18.62 14.16 12.03
C GLY A 136 -18.18 12.78 12.54
N GLU A 137 -17.36 12.80 13.60
CA GLU A 137 -16.88 11.60 14.29
C GLU A 137 -17.99 10.76 14.95
N ASP A 138 -19.15 11.35 15.23
CA ASP A 138 -20.32 10.63 15.77
C ASP A 138 -21.09 9.86 14.68
N GLU A 139 -20.97 10.29 13.41
CA GLU A 139 -21.67 9.69 12.26
C GLU A 139 -20.79 8.68 11.53
N TYR A 140 -19.46 8.81 11.56
CA TYR A 140 -18.54 7.96 10.82
C TYR A 140 -17.39 7.46 11.68
N SER A 141 -17.09 6.17 11.55
CA SER A 141 -15.85 5.61 12.10
C SER A 141 -14.66 5.87 11.15
N GLU A 142 -13.44 5.78 11.69
CA GLU A 142 -12.23 5.83 10.88
C GLU A 142 -12.25 4.77 9.77
N GLU A 143 -12.74 3.57 10.07
CA GLU A 143 -12.86 2.48 9.11
C GLU A 143 -13.83 2.80 7.97
N ASP A 144 -14.98 3.41 8.28
CA ASP A 144 -15.97 3.86 7.28
C ASP A 144 -15.34 4.84 6.28
N ILE A 145 -14.66 5.87 6.80
CA ILE A 145 -14.00 6.88 5.98
C ILE A 145 -12.87 6.25 5.15
N ARG A 146 -12.07 5.34 5.73
CA ARG A 146 -11.00 4.65 5.01
C ARG A 146 -11.53 3.81 3.86
N LEU A 147 -12.58 3.02 4.08
CA LEU A 147 -13.20 2.18 3.05
C LEU A 147 -13.77 3.04 1.90
N MET A 148 -14.46 4.12 2.23
CA MET A 148 -15.00 5.05 1.23
C MET A 148 -13.90 5.77 0.46
N ARG A 149 -12.82 6.19 1.13
CA ARG A 149 -11.64 6.75 0.47
C ARG A 149 -11.00 5.75 -0.48
N ILE A 150 -10.87 4.48 -0.09
CA ILE A 150 -10.34 3.42 -0.96
C ILE A 150 -11.22 3.25 -2.20
N LYS A 151 -12.56 3.23 -2.05
CA LYS A 151 -13.51 3.20 -3.17
C LYS A 151 -13.30 4.41 -4.09
N PHE A 152 -13.29 5.62 -3.52
CA PHE A 152 -13.06 6.86 -4.26
C PHE A 152 -11.75 6.82 -5.08
N MET A 153 -10.64 6.43 -4.46
CA MET A 153 -9.33 6.33 -5.13
C MET A 153 -9.30 5.25 -6.20
N SER A 154 -10.02 4.14 -6.01
CA SER A 154 -10.13 3.07 -7.01
C SER A 154 -10.90 3.54 -8.25
N GLU A 155 -11.93 4.35 -8.06
CA GLU A 155 -12.78 4.88 -9.14
C GLU A 155 -12.18 6.08 -9.87
N MET A 156 -11.58 7.02 -9.14
CA MET A 156 -11.09 8.31 -9.65
C MET A 156 -9.58 8.33 -9.92
N GLY A 157 -8.80 7.50 -9.21
CA GLY A 157 -7.34 7.54 -9.21
C GLY A 157 -6.66 6.79 -10.37
N ASN A 158 -7.42 6.23 -11.33
CA ASN A 158 -6.88 5.50 -12.49
C ASN A 158 -7.71 5.68 -13.78
#